data_AF-A0A3P7ZW95-F1
#
_entry.id   AF-A0A3P7ZW95-F1
#
_cell.length_a   1.000
_cell.length_b   1.000
_cell.length_c   1.000
_cell.angle_alpha   90.00
_cell.angle_beta   90.00
_cell.angle_gamma   90.00
#
_symmetry.space_group_name_H-M   'P 1'
#
loop_
_entity.id
_entity.type
_entity.pdbx_description
1 polymer ?
#
loop_
_entity_poly.entity_id
_entity_poly.type
_entity_poly.pdbx_seq_one_letter_code
_entity_poly.pdbx_strand_id
1 'polypeptide(L)'
;MAAYRVNSSSAVFWTSSKSLAAEMERNGTLLIPWMPWTALVLLAFCMVACSSKDVVRSQPWIGFFAMLNASMSTVAAVALLLYLRYPFLPLVFIMPFLVVSIGTDNMFLMLKSWRLASEPNMEQSMSSATENDSQRLRRSHSLCDSSAASAGVEEHVKAPRGFRFVDALTETAASLFITSLTDGLSFSIGSVSDFYAVRVFCTYCAMAILFMFLFQVTFFNAVMVLCCRREIAGRHSLFCYRVSQEAKELDMPRSFMTTTLGESLARLVSTIPAKVVIVAIYFLYLTASINYALGIVRSRFSAHLPFVGWLLAALPLGLDLKLLAPTGSYVAEELRAEERLFDDYGTFCFAVVHLQNRSLAQSTERRKLLALYKQLSRGVLSPSNTRLSCKTFCSAFASEGEFWLDEFEKLYQGKSFKERDFSSALMTLAASKPKFKSDLRFNTQGQVEATKMLLRIRSLGAANDKPRTELLRKIMRESEFSGFVYDTSRESG
;
A
#
# COMPACT_ATOMS: atom_id res chain seq x y z
N MET A 1 29.60 6.89 3.52
CA MET A 1 30.77 6.45 4.34
C MET A 1 30.23 5.70 5.54
N ALA A 2 30.50 4.40 5.68
CA ALA A 2 30.48 3.65 6.96
C ALA A 2 30.88 2.16 6.78
N ALA A 3 31.81 1.87 5.88
CA ALA A 3 32.60 0.64 5.92
C ALA A 3 34.05 1.10 6.05
N TYR A 4 34.60 1.02 7.27
CA TYR A 4 36.00 1.35 7.47
C TYR A 4 36.81 0.14 7.01
N ARG A 5 37.36 0.21 5.79
CA ARG A 5 38.35 -0.76 5.34
C ARG A 5 39.63 -0.49 6.10
N VAL A 6 39.92 -1.34 7.09
CA VAL A 6 41.15 -1.26 7.88
C VAL A 6 42.36 -1.61 7.01
N ASN A 7 42.19 -2.48 6.00
CA ASN A 7 43.20 -2.82 5.00
C ASN A 7 42.53 -3.33 3.70
N SER A 8 43.33 -3.66 2.66
CA SER A 8 42.81 -4.27 1.40
C SER A 8 42.11 -5.63 1.60
N SER A 9 42.33 -6.29 2.75
CA SER A 9 41.85 -7.64 3.06
C SER A 9 40.78 -7.73 4.16
N SER A 10 40.51 -6.65 4.91
CA SER A 10 39.56 -6.67 6.03
C SER A 10 38.58 -5.50 6.02
N ALA A 11 37.30 -5.82 6.17
CA ALA A 11 36.20 -4.86 6.29
C ALA A 11 35.57 -4.98 7.68
N VAL A 12 35.37 -3.84 8.34
CA VAL A 12 34.67 -3.76 9.62
C VAL A 12 33.32 -3.10 9.41
N PHE A 13 32.27 -3.77 9.88
CA PHE A 13 30.90 -3.27 9.88
C PHE A 13 30.48 -2.98 11.31
N TRP A 14 29.72 -1.91 11.51
CA TRP A 14 29.14 -1.57 12.80
C TRP A 14 27.76 -0.96 12.59
N THR A 15 26.85 -1.27 13.49
CA THR A 15 25.51 -0.69 13.55
C THR A 15 25.19 -0.29 14.97
N SER A 16 24.28 0.68 15.09
CA SER A 16 23.66 1.10 16.34
C SER A 16 22.16 0.93 16.21
N SER A 17 21.43 0.91 17.34
CA SER A 17 19.96 0.83 17.34
C SER A 17 19.26 1.97 16.58
N LYS A 18 19.96 3.07 16.28
CA LYS A 18 19.44 4.19 15.49
C LYS A 18 19.88 4.17 14.02
N SER A 19 20.81 3.29 13.65
CA SER A 19 21.46 3.30 12.33
C SER A 19 20.50 2.96 11.19
N LEU A 20 19.61 1.97 11.38
CA LEU A 20 18.64 1.58 10.36
C LEU A 20 17.63 2.71 10.09
N ALA A 21 17.03 3.25 11.15
CA ALA A 21 16.12 4.38 11.06
C ALA A 21 16.76 5.59 10.36
N ALA A 22 18.01 5.92 10.71
CA ALA A 22 18.75 7.01 10.08
C ALA A 22 19.05 6.76 8.59
N GLU A 23 19.37 5.52 8.19
CA GLU A 23 19.59 5.18 6.78
C GLU A 23 18.29 5.18 5.96
N MET A 24 17.17 4.77 6.55
CA MET A 24 15.86 4.90 5.92
C MET A 24 15.48 6.38 5.71
N GLU A 25 15.76 7.24 6.70
CA GLU A 25 15.55 8.68 6.58
C GLU A 25 16.46 9.30 5.51
N ARG A 26 17.73 8.85 5.44
CA ARG A 26 18.67 9.28 4.39
C ARG A 26 18.09 9.02 3.00
N ASN A 27 17.44 7.88 2.77
CA ASN A 27 16.81 7.59 1.48
C ASN A 27 15.79 8.66 1.06
N GLY A 28 14.95 9.12 2.01
CA GLY A 28 14.01 10.20 1.76
C GLY A 28 14.69 11.53 1.46
N THR A 29 15.76 11.87 2.20
CA THR A 29 16.51 13.13 1.95
C THR A 29 17.23 13.14 0.61
N LEU A 30 17.69 11.98 0.12
CA LEU A 30 18.33 11.85 -1.20
C LEU A 30 17.36 12.13 -2.35
N LEU A 31 16.05 11.98 -2.14
CA LEU A 31 15.03 12.23 -3.16
C LEU A 31 14.72 13.73 -3.33
N ILE A 32 14.84 14.53 -2.26
CA ILE A 32 14.50 15.96 -2.23
C ILE A 32 15.07 16.77 -3.41
N PRO A 33 16.37 16.68 -3.75
CA PRO A 33 16.92 17.47 -4.87
C PRO A 33 16.40 17.06 -6.25
N TRP A 34 15.89 15.84 -6.41
CA TRP A 34 15.37 15.34 -7.69
C TRP A 34 13.89 15.69 -7.92
N MET A 35 13.14 16.00 -6.85
CA MET A 35 11.71 16.33 -6.89
C MET A 35 11.36 17.46 -7.89
N PRO A 36 12.09 18.60 -7.96
CA PRO A 36 11.72 19.67 -8.87
C PRO A 36 11.94 19.29 -10.34
N TRP A 37 12.97 18.49 -10.63
CA TRP A 37 13.29 18.05 -11.98
C TRP A 37 12.22 17.10 -12.53
N THR A 38 11.79 16.13 -11.72
CA THR A 38 10.73 15.21 -12.10
C THR A 38 9.39 15.92 -12.25
N ALA A 39 9.08 16.88 -11.37
CA ALA A 39 7.89 17.72 -11.51
C ALA A 39 7.91 18.55 -12.81
N LEU A 40 9.06 19.11 -13.19
CA LEU A 40 9.20 19.88 -14.44
C LEU A 40 9.03 19.01 -15.68
N VAL A 41 9.61 17.79 -15.68
CA VAL A 41 9.44 16.82 -16.77
C VAL A 41 7.97 16.42 -16.91
N LEU A 42 7.28 16.12 -15.81
CA LEU A 42 5.85 15.79 -15.81
C LEU A 42 5.00 16.96 -16.30
N LEU A 43 5.31 18.19 -15.88
CA LEU A 43 4.61 19.39 -16.33
C LEU A 43 4.74 19.57 -17.85
N ALA A 44 5.96 19.44 -18.38
CA ALA A 44 6.21 19.54 -19.82
C ALA A 44 5.45 18.44 -20.59
N PHE A 45 5.51 17.20 -20.10
CA PHE A 45 4.77 16.08 -20.68
C PHE A 45 3.27 16.33 -20.71
N CYS A 46 2.67 16.77 -19.59
CA CYS A 46 1.24 17.08 -19.51
C CYS A 46 0.83 18.22 -20.46
N MET A 47 1.63 19.29 -20.55
CA MET A 47 1.35 20.40 -21.48
C MET A 47 1.40 19.93 -22.94
N VAL A 48 2.37 19.10 -23.31
CA VAL A 48 2.51 18.54 -24.67
C VAL A 48 1.35 17.58 -24.98
N ALA A 49 1.00 16.69 -24.05
CA ALA A 49 -0.09 15.73 -24.22
C ALA A 49 -1.47 16.41 -24.35
N CYS A 50 -1.67 17.56 -23.69
CA CYS A 50 -2.89 18.36 -23.81
C CYS A 50 -2.92 19.23 -25.08
N SER A 51 -1.79 19.38 -25.77
CA SER A 51 -1.71 20.10 -27.04
C SER A 51 -2.34 19.28 -28.18
N SER A 52 -2.87 19.98 -29.17
CA SER A 52 -3.42 19.40 -30.40
C SER A 52 -2.89 20.19 -31.60
N LYS A 53 -2.99 19.62 -32.79
CA LYS A 53 -2.51 20.26 -34.03
C LYS A 53 -3.30 21.52 -34.38
N ASP A 54 -4.57 21.59 -33.98
CA ASP A 54 -5.38 22.80 -34.16
C ASP A 54 -5.03 23.86 -33.11
N VAL A 55 -4.58 25.03 -33.56
CA VAL A 55 -4.16 26.16 -32.71
C VAL A 55 -5.25 26.67 -31.76
N VAL A 56 -6.53 26.48 -32.12
CA VAL A 56 -7.68 26.89 -31.31
C VAL A 56 -8.11 25.81 -30.31
N ARG A 57 -8.03 24.52 -30.71
CA ARG A 57 -8.45 23.34 -29.92
C ARG A 57 -7.34 22.79 -29.02
N SER A 58 -6.09 23.19 -29.22
CA SER A 58 -5.00 22.89 -28.29
C SER A 58 -5.32 23.48 -26.92
N GLN A 59 -4.97 22.78 -25.84
CA GLN A 59 -5.26 23.21 -24.46
C GLN A 59 -4.08 22.92 -23.50
N PRO A 60 -2.85 23.40 -23.77
CA PRO A 60 -1.69 23.16 -22.92
C PRO A 60 -1.88 23.71 -21.50
N TRP A 61 -2.64 24.80 -21.34
CA TRP A 61 -2.97 25.38 -20.04
C TRP A 61 -3.77 24.44 -19.13
N ILE A 62 -4.59 23.54 -19.69
CA ILE A 62 -5.30 22.54 -18.87
C ILE A 62 -4.31 21.61 -18.19
N GLY A 63 -3.26 21.17 -18.90
CA GLY A 63 -2.19 20.34 -18.33
C GLY A 63 -1.42 21.06 -17.21
N PHE A 64 -1.13 22.35 -17.40
CA PHE A 64 -0.51 23.17 -16.35
C PHE A 64 -1.39 23.31 -15.11
N PHE A 65 -2.67 23.65 -15.28
CA PHE A 65 -3.59 23.82 -14.15
C PHE A 65 -3.96 22.51 -13.47
N ALA A 66 -3.92 21.37 -14.17
CA ALA A 66 -4.07 20.05 -13.56
C ALA A 66 -2.92 19.73 -12.60
N MET A 67 -1.70 20.05 -13.03
CA MET A 67 -0.51 19.89 -12.23
C MET A 67 -0.52 20.79 -10.99
N LEU A 68 -0.96 22.03 -11.18
CA LEU A 68 -1.16 22.99 -10.10
C LEU A 68 -2.24 22.51 -9.11
N ASN A 69 -3.36 21.97 -9.60
CA ASN A 69 -4.43 21.41 -8.78
C ASN A 69 -3.93 20.28 -7.85
N ALA A 70 -3.19 19.31 -8.41
CA ALA A 70 -2.61 18.21 -7.64
C ALA A 70 -1.57 18.70 -6.61
N SER A 71 -0.77 19.70 -6.97
CA SER A 71 0.22 20.30 -6.06
C SER A 71 -0.44 21.04 -4.89
N MET A 72 -1.48 21.85 -5.15
CA MET A 72 -2.24 22.55 -4.12
C MET A 72 -2.90 21.57 -3.15
N SER A 73 -3.44 20.46 -3.67
CA SER A 73 -4.01 19.41 -2.84
C SER A 73 -2.97 18.78 -1.89
N THR A 74 -1.82 18.40 -2.45
CA THR A 74 -0.69 17.83 -1.70
C THR A 74 -0.26 18.77 -0.58
N VAL A 75 -0.08 20.06 -0.89
CA VAL A 75 0.33 21.07 0.08
C VAL A 75 -0.74 21.27 1.15
N ALA A 76 -2.03 21.35 0.78
CA ALA A 76 -3.14 21.49 1.73
C ALA A 76 -3.22 20.31 2.69
N ALA A 77 -3.09 19.08 2.19
CA ALA A 77 -3.11 17.87 3.01
C ALA A 77 -1.95 17.82 4.00
N VAL A 78 -0.73 18.09 3.54
CA VAL A 78 0.47 18.12 4.40
C VAL A 78 0.35 19.25 5.42
N ALA A 79 -0.06 20.45 5.01
CA ALA A 79 -0.21 21.59 5.90
C ALA A 79 -1.25 21.33 7.00
N LEU A 80 -2.41 20.75 6.66
CA LEU A 80 -3.44 20.40 7.64
C LEU A 80 -2.93 19.37 8.66
N LEU A 81 -2.27 18.31 8.20
CA LEU A 81 -1.78 17.25 9.09
C LEU A 81 -0.62 17.73 9.97
N LEU A 82 0.28 18.57 9.45
CA LEU A 82 1.32 19.22 10.25
C LEU A 82 0.72 20.20 11.28
N TYR A 83 -0.34 20.93 10.91
CA TYR A 83 -1.07 21.80 11.83
C TYR A 83 -1.70 21.02 12.99
N LEU A 84 -2.25 19.83 12.70
CA LEU A 84 -2.78 18.89 13.69
C LEU A 84 -1.69 18.16 14.49
N ARG A 85 -0.40 18.52 14.32
CA ARG A 85 0.76 17.88 14.96
C ARG A 85 0.88 16.38 14.64
N TYR A 86 0.39 15.95 13.48
CA TYR A 86 0.53 14.57 13.03
C TYR A 86 2.00 14.28 12.63
N PRO A 87 2.57 13.12 12.98
CA PRO A 87 3.97 12.78 12.70
C PRO A 87 4.27 12.83 11.21
N PHE A 88 5.43 13.39 10.85
CA PHE A 88 5.92 13.40 9.47
C PHE A 88 6.99 12.32 9.29
N LEU A 89 6.82 11.46 8.29
CA LEU A 89 7.78 10.42 7.96
C LEU A 89 8.37 10.66 6.56
N PRO A 90 9.64 10.27 6.33
CA PRO A 90 10.28 10.39 5.01
C PRO A 90 9.53 9.70 3.86
N LEU A 91 8.73 8.69 4.16
CA LEU A 91 7.91 7.99 3.17
C LEU A 91 6.84 8.91 2.53
N VAL A 92 6.43 9.97 3.22
CA VAL A 92 5.47 10.98 2.72
C VAL A 92 6.04 11.74 1.50
N PHE A 93 7.36 11.77 1.28
CA PHE A 93 7.95 12.39 0.09
C PHE A 93 7.56 11.72 -1.23
N ILE A 94 7.05 10.49 -1.21
CA ILE A 94 6.55 9.78 -2.40
C ILE A 94 5.11 10.22 -2.74
N MET A 95 4.35 10.70 -1.74
CA MET A 95 2.94 11.08 -1.90
C MET A 95 2.68 12.06 -3.05
N PRO A 96 3.45 13.13 -3.27
CA PRO A 96 3.17 14.09 -4.34
C PRO A 96 3.16 13.45 -5.73
N PHE A 97 4.01 12.47 -6.00
CA PHE A 97 4.03 11.75 -7.29
C PHE A 97 2.78 10.91 -7.49
N LEU A 98 2.34 10.24 -6.43
CA LEU A 98 1.12 9.43 -6.43
C LEU A 98 -0.10 10.30 -6.69
N VAL A 99 -0.21 11.40 -5.95
CA VAL A 99 -1.32 12.37 -6.05
C VAL A 99 -1.33 13.01 -7.44
N VAL A 100 -0.18 13.45 -7.96
CA VAL A 100 -0.08 13.96 -9.34
C VAL A 100 -0.57 12.94 -10.37
N SER A 101 -0.20 11.67 -10.23
CA SER A 101 -0.59 10.62 -11.17
C SER A 101 -2.12 10.46 -11.21
N ILE A 102 -2.77 10.34 -10.05
CA ILE A 102 -4.23 10.25 -9.94
C ILE A 102 -4.92 11.51 -10.49
N GLY A 103 -4.41 12.70 -10.14
CA GLY A 103 -4.98 13.97 -10.60
C GLY A 103 -4.90 14.16 -12.11
N THR A 104 -3.78 13.76 -12.73
CA THR A 104 -3.61 13.85 -14.19
C THR A 104 -4.51 12.89 -14.95
N ASP A 105 -4.76 11.68 -14.43
CA ASP A 105 -5.67 10.72 -15.05
C ASP A 105 -7.11 11.26 -15.10
N ASN A 106 -7.59 11.82 -13.98
CA ASN A 106 -8.87 12.51 -13.89
C ASN A 106 -8.99 13.67 -14.89
N MET A 107 -7.92 14.45 -15.06
CA MET A 107 -7.88 15.52 -16.06
C MET A 107 -7.97 14.97 -17.50
N PHE A 108 -7.23 13.92 -17.84
CA PHE A 108 -7.28 13.34 -19.18
C PHE A 108 -8.66 12.75 -19.50
N LEU A 109 -9.34 12.15 -18.53
CA LEU A 109 -10.71 11.68 -18.67
C LEU A 109 -11.66 12.83 -19.04
N MET A 110 -11.58 13.95 -18.33
CA MET A 110 -12.39 15.14 -18.59
C MET A 110 -12.08 15.82 -19.93
N LEU A 111 -10.79 15.90 -20.28
CA LEU A 111 -10.40 16.48 -21.57
C LEU A 111 -10.86 15.60 -22.74
N LYS A 112 -10.86 14.27 -22.55
CA LYS A 112 -11.36 13.33 -23.56
C LYS A 112 -12.86 13.45 -23.74
N SER A 113 -13.66 13.49 -22.68
CA SER A 113 -15.11 13.68 -22.79
C SER A 113 -15.47 15.01 -23.44
N TRP A 114 -14.76 16.08 -23.09
CA TRP A 114 -14.91 17.37 -23.77
C TRP A 114 -14.58 17.28 -25.26
N ARG A 115 -13.45 16.67 -25.64
CA ARG A 115 -13.09 16.52 -27.06
C ARG A 115 -14.13 15.72 -27.84
N LEU A 116 -14.73 14.69 -27.24
CA LEU A 116 -15.81 13.90 -27.83
C LEU A 116 -17.09 14.72 -28.02
N ALA A 117 -17.48 15.51 -27.02
CA ALA A 117 -18.65 16.39 -27.08
C ALA A 117 -18.48 17.54 -28.09
N SER A 118 -17.24 17.91 -28.43
CA SER A 118 -16.96 18.98 -29.38
C SER A 118 -17.09 18.55 -30.84
N GLU A 119 -17.04 17.24 -31.13
CA GLU A 119 -17.14 16.73 -32.50
C GLU A 119 -18.61 16.60 -32.95
N PRO A 120 -19.01 17.16 -34.09
CA PRO A 120 -20.40 17.20 -34.54
C PRO A 120 -20.91 15.86 -35.13
N ASN A 121 -20.04 14.87 -35.36
CA ASN A 121 -20.38 13.67 -36.15
C ASN A 121 -20.82 12.45 -35.34
N MET A 122 -20.71 12.46 -33.99
CA MET A 122 -20.97 11.25 -33.19
C MET A 122 -22.34 11.23 -32.48
N GLU A 123 -22.96 12.39 -32.26
CA GLU A 123 -24.29 12.50 -31.62
C GLU A 123 -25.40 11.85 -32.45
N GLN A 124 -25.32 11.94 -33.79
CA GLN A 124 -26.31 11.31 -34.69
C GLN A 124 -26.42 9.78 -34.50
N SER A 125 -25.38 9.13 -33.98
CA SER A 125 -25.37 7.69 -33.75
C SER A 125 -25.71 7.25 -32.33
N MET A 126 -25.71 8.15 -31.34
CA MET A 126 -25.94 7.81 -29.93
C MET A 126 -27.32 8.29 -29.43
N SER A 127 -27.82 9.43 -29.94
CA SER A 127 -29.19 9.88 -29.68
C SER A 127 -30.23 9.05 -30.44
N SER A 128 -29.94 8.64 -31.68
CA SER A 128 -30.85 7.78 -32.47
C SER A 128 -30.99 6.34 -31.93
N ALA A 129 -30.05 5.90 -31.09
CA ALA A 129 -30.12 4.59 -30.42
C ALA A 129 -30.96 4.64 -29.13
N THR A 130 -30.83 5.72 -28.34
CA THR A 130 -31.59 5.91 -27.10
C THR A 130 -33.04 6.36 -27.36
N GLU A 131 -33.27 7.12 -28.43
CA GLU A 131 -34.61 7.56 -28.82
C GLU A 131 -35.45 6.42 -29.42
N ASN A 132 -34.82 5.49 -30.16
CA ASN A 132 -35.48 4.29 -30.67
C ASN A 132 -35.90 3.31 -29.56
N ASP A 133 -35.10 3.16 -28.50
CA ASP A 133 -35.45 2.30 -27.36
C ASP A 133 -36.56 2.92 -26.48
N SER A 134 -36.51 4.24 -26.30
CA SER A 134 -37.56 4.99 -25.59
C SER A 134 -38.90 4.99 -26.36
N GLN A 135 -38.86 5.06 -27.69
CA GLN A 135 -40.05 4.95 -28.55
C GLN A 135 -40.57 3.51 -28.69
N ARG A 136 -39.71 2.48 -28.63
CA ARG A 136 -40.13 1.07 -28.57
C ARG A 136 -40.88 0.75 -27.28
N LEU A 137 -40.42 1.27 -26.14
CA LEU A 137 -41.07 1.13 -24.84
C LEU A 137 -42.36 1.94 -24.70
N ARG A 138 -42.53 3.05 -25.44
CA ARG A 138 -43.81 3.78 -25.50
C ARG A 138 -44.83 3.13 -26.45
N ARG A 139 -44.39 2.44 -27.52
CA ARG A 139 -45.30 1.71 -28.43
C ARG A 139 -45.91 0.45 -27.84
N SER A 140 -45.32 -0.15 -26.82
CA SER A 140 -45.92 -1.28 -26.08
C SER A 140 -46.99 -0.86 -25.08
N HIS A 141 -47.10 0.44 -24.76
CA HIS A 141 -48.02 0.97 -23.75
C HIS A 141 -49.17 1.83 -24.31
N SER A 142 -49.29 1.98 -25.63
CA SER A 142 -50.28 2.87 -26.26
C SER A 142 -51.35 2.16 -27.10
N LEU A 143 -51.76 0.95 -26.72
CA LEU A 143 -52.87 0.23 -27.37
C LEU A 143 -54.26 0.55 -26.76
N CYS A 144 -54.34 1.42 -25.76
CA CYS A 144 -55.60 2.03 -25.32
C CYS A 144 -55.42 3.53 -25.19
N ASP A 145 -56.07 4.24 -26.11
CA ASP A 145 -56.75 5.53 -25.94
C ASP A 145 -56.44 6.49 -27.08
N SER A 146 -57.27 6.36 -28.12
CA SER A 146 -57.55 7.40 -29.09
C SER A 146 -58.32 8.52 -28.39
N SER A 147 -57.78 9.74 -28.33
CA SER A 147 -58.48 10.97 -28.74
C SER A 147 -57.65 12.22 -28.44
N ALA A 148 -57.71 13.15 -29.39
CA ALA A 148 -57.45 14.58 -29.27
C ALA A 148 -56.00 15.11 -29.40
N ALA A 149 -55.79 15.71 -30.57
CA ALA A 149 -55.22 17.05 -30.79
C ALA A 149 -53.69 17.21 -30.82
N SER A 150 -53.22 17.32 -32.06
CA SER A 150 -51.98 17.91 -32.54
C SER A 150 -51.69 19.31 -32.00
N ALA A 151 -50.44 19.56 -31.55
CA ALA A 151 -49.65 20.75 -31.89
C ALA A 151 -48.24 20.65 -31.28
N GLY A 152 -47.20 20.83 -32.10
CA GLY A 152 -45.83 21.08 -31.66
C GLY A 152 -44.84 19.95 -31.95
N VAL A 153 -44.39 19.85 -33.20
CA VAL A 153 -43.13 19.18 -33.53
C VAL A 153 -42.01 20.07 -32.99
N GLU A 154 -41.38 19.69 -31.88
CA GLU A 154 -40.11 20.28 -31.44
C GLU A 154 -39.02 19.85 -32.42
N GLU A 155 -38.72 20.74 -33.35
CA GLU A 155 -37.55 20.71 -34.21
C GLU A 155 -36.30 20.65 -33.31
N HIS A 156 -35.47 19.60 -33.48
CA HIS A 156 -34.24 19.39 -32.72
C HIS A 156 -33.23 20.54 -32.99
N VAL A 157 -33.34 21.63 -32.22
CA VAL A 157 -32.40 22.74 -32.21
C VAL A 157 -31.04 22.20 -31.76
N LYS A 158 -30.06 22.25 -32.67
CA LYS A 158 -28.66 21.84 -32.39
C LYS A 158 -28.13 22.68 -31.23
N ALA A 159 -28.04 22.08 -30.04
CA ALA A 159 -27.69 22.80 -28.82
C ALA A 159 -26.32 23.52 -28.98
N PRO A 160 -26.19 24.76 -28.47
CA PRO A 160 -24.94 25.50 -28.57
C PRO A 160 -23.78 24.72 -27.93
N ARG A 161 -22.57 24.83 -28.50
CA ARG A 161 -21.37 24.07 -28.07
C ARG A 161 -21.09 24.11 -26.56
N GLY A 162 -21.50 25.18 -25.87
CA GLY A 162 -21.37 25.28 -24.42
C GLY A 162 -22.30 24.34 -23.63
N PHE A 163 -23.50 24.07 -24.12
CA PHE A 163 -24.46 23.16 -23.49
C PHE A 163 -23.97 21.71 -23.55
N ARG A 164 -23.50 21.28 -24.74
CA ARG A 164 -22.90 19.95 -24.96
C ARG A 164 -21.68 19.68 -24.06
N PHE A 165 -20.91 20.73 -23.76
CA PHE A 165 -19.77 20.64 -22.84
C PHE A 165 -20.21 20.40 -21.39
N VAL A 166 -21.25 21.09 -20.93
CA VAL A 166 -21.80 20.90 -19.59
C VAL A 166 -22.31 19.47 -19.43
N ASP A 167 -23.09 18.99 -20.40
CA ASP A 167 -23.63 17.62 -20.38
C ASP A 167 -22.52 16.56 -20.27
N ALA A 168 -21.46 16.69 -21.07
CA ALA A 168 -20.31 15.79 -21.05
C ALA A 168 -19.50 15.85 -19.74
N LEU A 169 -19.39 17.03 -19.13
CA LEU A 169 -18.79 17.16 -17.81
C LEU A 169 -19.67 16.54 -16.71
N THR A 170 -20.99 16.69 -16.78
CA THR A 170 -21.90 16.02 -15.82
C THR A 170 -21.84 14.51 -15.92
N GLU A 171 -21.75 13.96 -17.14
CA GLU A 171 -21.58 12.51 -17.34
C GLU A 171 -20.25 12.01 -16.76
N THR A 172 -19.16 12.75 -16.98
CA THR A 172 -17.84 12.37 -16.43
C THR A 172 -17.70 12.63 -14.93
N ALA A 173 -18.45 13.57 -14.36
CA ALA A 173 -18.41 13.87 -12.92
C ALA A 173 -18.77 12.66 -12.05
N ALA A 174 -19.72 11.82 -12.48
CA ALA A 174 -20.07 10.59 -11.76
C ALA A 174 -18.89 9.60 -11.70
N SER A 175 -18.17 9.42 -12.81
CA SER A 175 -16.97 8.58 -12.85
C SER A 175 -15.87 9.13 -11.95
N LEU A 176 -15.61 10.44 -11.99
CA LEU A 176 -14.59 11.08 -11.16
C LEU A 176 -14.88 10.96 -9.67
N PHE A 177 -16.15 11.09 -9.29
CA PHE A 177 -16.60 10.90 -7.91
C PHE A 177 -16.33 9.47 -7.44
N ILE A 178 -16.70 8.47 -8.26
CA ILE A 178 -16.47 7.06 -7.94
C ILE A 178 -14.98 6.79 -7.78
N THR A 179 -14.13 7.19 -8.73
CA THR A 179 -12.67 6.98 -8.66
C THR A 179 -12.08 7.62 -7.40
N SER A 180 -12.42 8.88 -7.12
CA SER A 180 -11.90 9.59 -5.94
C SER A 180 -12.37 8.96 -4.63
N LEU A 181 -13.62 8.49 -4.61
CA LEU A 181 -14.19 7.79 -3.46
C LEU A 181 -13.51 6.43 -3.24
N THR A 182 -13.31 5.64 -4.30
CA THR A 182 -12.64 4.34 -4.19
C THR A 182 -11.19 4.51 -3.75
N ASP A 183 -10.45 5.46 -4.33
CA ASP A 183 -9.07 5.73 -3.94
C ASP A 183 -9.00 6.21 -2.48
N GLY A 184 -9.85 7.17 -2.11
CA GLY A 184 -9.94 7.67 -0.74
C GLY A 184 -10.24 6.56 0.28
N LEU A 185 -11.17 5.66 -0.03
CA LEU A 185 -11.50 4.52 0.82
C LEU A 185 -10.36 3.49 0.88
N SER A 186 -9.70 3.20 -0.25
CA SER A 186 -8.56 2.28 -0.28
C SER A 186 -7.40 2.78 0.59
N PHE A 187 -7.04 4.07 0.52
CA PHE A 187 -6.04 4.64 1.41
C PHE A 187 -6.53 4.75 2.85
N SER A 188 -7.82 4.99 3.08
CA SER A 188 -8.39 4.98 4.43
C SER A 188 -8.29 3.60 5.08
N ILE A 189 -8.56 2.51 4.34
CA ILE A 189 -8.35 1.14 4.83
C ILE A 189 -6.87 0.90 5.13
N GLY A 190 -5.96 1.38 4.28
CA GLY A 190 -4.52 1.32 4.51
C GLY A 190 -4.05 2.02 5.79
N SER A 191 -4.78 3.04 6.25
CA SER A 191 -4.49 3.74 7.51
C SER A 191 -4.74 2.89 8.76
N VAL A 192 -5.49 1.80 8.66
CA VAL A 192 -5.75 0.87 9.79
C VAL A 192 -4.63 -0.17 9.93
N SER A 193 -3.56 -0.09 9.13
CA SER A 193 -2.43 -1.01 9.22
C SER A 193 -1.70 -0.95 10.57
N ASP A 194 -1.27 -2.12 11.06
CA ASP A 194 -0.44 -2.25 12.25
C ASP A 194 0.96 -1.61 12.06
N PHE A 195 1.42 -1.50 10.81
CA PHE A 195 2.73 -0.91 10.52
C PHE A 195 2.65 0.62 10.51
N TYR A 196 3.27 1.23 11.52
CA TYR A 196 3.20 2.67 11.78
C TYR A 196 3.53 3.53 10.56
N ALA A 197 4.57 3.19 9.80
CA ALA A 197 4.97 4.02 8.66
C ALA A 197 3.96 3.97 7.49
N VAL A 198 3.34 2.80 7.24
CA VAL A 198 2.27 2.66 6.24
C VAL A 198 1.01 3.38 6.70
N ARG A 199 0.64 3.22 7.98
CA ARG A 199 -0.48 3.97 8.55
C ARG A 199 -0.34 5.46 8.33
N VAL A 200 0.81 6.03 8.70
CA VAL A 200 1.07 7.46 8.52
C VAL A 200 0.99 7.82 7.05
N PHE A 201 1.71 7.14 6.16
CA PHE A 201 1.66 7.42 4.72
C PHE A 201 0.24 7.39 4.14
N CYS A 202 -0.54 6.35 4.46
CA CYS A 202 -1.90 6.19 3.98
C CYS A 202 -2.84 7.30 4.49
N THR A 203 -2.68 7.78 5.73
CA THR A 203 -3.47 8.94 6.20
C THR A 203 -3.16 10.22 5.43
N TYR A 204 -1.89 10.49 5.10
CA TYR A 204 -1.50 11.62 4.26
C TYR A 204 -2.11 11.51 2.85
N CYS A 205 -2.02 10.33 2.23
CA CYS A 205 -2.61 10.08 0.90
C CYS A 205 -4.13 10.24 0.90
N ALA A 206 -4.84 9.69 1.88
CA ALA A 206 -6.30 9.80 1.98
C ALA A 206 -6.74 11.28 2.10
N MET A 207 -6.04 12.07 2.91
CA MET A 207 -6.29 13.50 3.04
C MET A 207 -5.98 14.27 1.75
N ALA A 208 -4.90 13.93 1.04
CA ALA A 208 -4.55 14.51 -0.25
C ALA A 208 -5.56 14.16 -1.35
N ILE A 209 -6.13 12.97 -1.36
CA ILE A 209 -7.18 12.61 -2.34
C ILE A 209 -8.48 13.36 -2.03
N LEU A 210 -8.82 13.55 -0.75
CA LEU A 210 -9.97 14.36 -0.35
C LEU A 210 -9.83 15.82 -0.83
N PHE A 211 -8.70 16.48 -0.54
CA PHE A 211 -8.45 17.83 -1.03
C PHE A 211 -8.38 17.90 -2.56
N MET A 212 -7.86 16.85 -3.20
CA MET A 212 -7.80 16.78 -4.65
C MET A 212 -9.20 16.76 -5.24
N PHE A 213 -10.09 15.94 -4.69
CA PHE A 213 -11.48 15.90 -5.11
C PHE A 213 -12.15 17.28 -4.96
N LEU A 214 -11.96 17.94 -3.80
CA LEU A 214 -12.52 19.28 -3.57
C LEU A 214 -12.01 20.31 -4.59
N PHE A 215 -10.70 20.35 -4.84
CA PHE A 215 -10.12 21.29 -5.80
C PHE A 215 -10.41 20.90 -7.26
N GLN A 216 -10.56 19.61 -7.56
CA GLN A 216 -10.99 19.13 -8.88
C GLN A 216 -12.40 19.63 -9.21
N VAL A 217 -13.34 19.47 -8.27
CA VAL A 217 -14.76 19.86 -8.46
C VAL A 217 -14.93 21.37 -8.53
N THR A 218 -14.11 22.14 -7.80
CA THR A 218 -14.23 23.61 -7.71
C THR A 218 -13.28 24.33 -8.66
N PHE A 219 -11.99 24.30 -8.37
CA PHE A 219 -10.95 25.03 -9.09
C PHE A 219 -10.74 24.51 -10.51
N PHE A 220 -10.52 23.20 -10.67
CA PHE A 220 -10.18 22.64 -11.98
C PHE A 220 -11.35 22.68 -12.97
N ASN A 221 -12.58 22.36 -12.51
CA ASN A 221 -13.79 22.54 -13.30
C ASN A 221 -13.99 24.00 -13.76
N ALA A 222 -13.70 24.99 -12.91
CA ALA A 222 -13.80 26.39 -13.31
C ALA A 222 -12.81 26.75 -14.44
N VAL A 223 -11.57 26.25 -14.36
CA VAL A 223 -10.57 26.41 -15.44
C VAL A 223 -11.06 25.77 -16.74
N MET A 224 -11.62 24.56 -16.66
CA MET A 224 -12.18 23.87 -17.82
C MET A 224 -13.30 24.68 -18.51
N VAL A 225 -14.21 25.28 -17.74
CA VAL A 225 -15.26 26.17 -18.27
C VAL A 225 -14.67 27.42 -18.95
N LEU A 226 -13.64 28.03 -18.36
CA LEU A 226 -12.96 29.18 -18.96
C LEU A 226 -12.26 28.82 -20.28
N CYS A 227 -11.58 27.67 -20.33
CA CYS A 227 -10.98 27.15 -21.54
C CYS A 227 -12.04 26.88 -22.63
N CYS A 228 -13.22 26.39 -22.25
CA CYS A 228 -14.36 26.20 -23.16
C CYS A 228 -14.85 27.54 -23.73
N ARG A 229 -15.03 28.56 -22.88
CA ARG A 229 -15.40 29.91 -23.35
C ARG A 229 -14.36 30.49 -24.31
N ARG A 230 -13.07 30.28 -24.06
CA ARG A 230 -11.96 30.69 -24.95
C ARG A 230 -12.07 30.01 -26.32
N GLU A 231 -12.33 28.70 -26.33
CA GLU A 231 -12.44 27.92 -27.56
C GLU A 231 -13.67 28.34 -28.39
N ILE A 232 -14.81 28.57 -27.74
CA ILE A 232 -16.02 29.08 -28.42
C ILE A 232 -15.75 30.45 -29.04
N ALA A 233 -14.97 31.31 -28.37
CA ALA A 233 -14.59 32.63 -28.89
C ALA A 233 -13.55 32.60 -30.03
N GLY A 234 -13.04 31.42 -30.41
CA GLY A 234 -12.07 31.27 -31.50
C GLY A 234 -10.71 31.91 -31.21
N ARG A 235 -10.30 31.95 -29.94
CA ARG A 235 -9.03 32.56 -29.52
C ARG A 235 -7.91 31.53 -29.52
N HIS A 236 -6.71 31.96 -29.90
CA HIS A 236 -5.46 31.20 -29.87
C HIS A 236 -5.21 30.61 -28.48
N SER A 237 -4.73 29.37 -28.42
CA SER A 237 -4.59 28.64 -27.17
C SER A 237 -3.55 29.21 -26.18
N LEU A 238 -2.37 29.59 -26.66
CA LEU A 238 -1.32 30.17 -25.83
C LEU A 238 -1.52 31.66 -25.55
N PHE A 239 -1.71 32.47 -26.60
CA PHE A 239 -1.70 33.92 -26.51
C PHE A 239 -3.09 34.59 -26.43
N CYS A 240 -4.18 33.82 -26.44
CA CYS A 240 -5.56 34.31 -26.31
C CYS A 240 -6.02 35.37 -27.34
N TYR A 241 -5.25 35.63 -28.41
CA TYR A 241 -5.67 36.50 -29.52
C TYR A 241 -6.73 35.84 -30.39
N ARG A 242 -7.62 36.63 -31.01
CA ARG A 242 -8.63 36.09 -31.93
C ARG A 242 -7.95 35.64 -33.22
N VAL A 243 -8.12 34.37 -33.59
CA VAL A 243 -7.53 33.83 -34.83
C VAL A 243 -8.45 34.23 -36.00
N SER A 244 -7.88 34.87 -37.04
CA SER A 244 -8.60 35.21 -38.28
C SER A 244 -8.99 33.96 -39.05
N GLN A 245 -10.17 33.95 -39.69
CA GLN A 245 -10.69 32.78 -40.41
C GLN A 245 -9.79 32.37 -41.59
N GLU A 246 -9.05 33.30 -42.21
CA GLU A 246 -8.14 33.04 -43.34
C GLU A 246 -6.92 32.18 -42.95
N ALA A 247 -6.45 32.24 -41.70
CA ALA A 247 -5.36 31.40 -41.20
C ALA A 247 -5.80 29.94 -40.95
N LYS A 248 -7.11 29.67 -40.93
CA LYS A 248 -7.67 28.33 -40.70
C LYS A 248 -7.65 27.45 -41.95
N GLU A 249 -7.59 28.05 -43.14
CA GLU A 249 -7.50 27.36 -44.43
C GLU A 249 -6.04 27.14 -44.89
N LEU A 250 -5.12 28.01 -44.47
CA LEU A 250 -3.71 27.98 -44.89
C LEU A 250 -2.82 26.96 -44.15
N ASP A 251 -3.28 26.39 -43.04
CA ASP A 251 -2.45 25.53 -42.15
C ASP A 251 -2.77 24.02 -42.28
N MET A 252 -3.18 23.57 -43.48
CA MET A 252 -3.35 22.15 -43.78
C MET A 252 -2.28 21.60 -44.73
N PRO A 253 -1.02 21.40 -44.29
CA PRO A 253 -0.24 20.30 -44.80
C PRO A 253 -0.78 19.03 -44.15
N ARG A 254 -1.78 18.41 -44.80
CA ARG A 254 -2.12 17.01 -44.56
C ARG A 254 -0.83 16.20 -44.72
N SER A 255 -0.24 15.75 -43.62
CA SER A 255 0.86 14.79 -43.67
C SER A 255 0.43 13.57 -44.48
N PHE A 256 1.17 13.30 -45.54
CA PHE A 256 0.96 12.25 -46.54
C PHE A 256 0.90 10.83 -45.95
N MET A 257 1.36 10.64 -44.70
CA MET A 257 1.50 9.32 -44.08
C MET A 257 0.30 8.88 -43.22
N THR A 258 -0.71 9.74 -42.99
CA THR A 258 -1.89 9.40 -42.15
C THR A 258 -3.23 9.41 -42.88
N THR A 259 -3.28 9.83 -44.14
CA THR A 259 -4.54 10.12 -44.84
C THR A 259 -5.19 8.94 -45.53
N THR A 260 -4.46 7.93 -46.01
CA THR A 260 -5.10 6.83 -46.77
C THR A 260 -5.55 5.67 -45.90
N LEU A 261 -4.67 5.18 -45.01
CA LEU A 261 -4.99 4.06 -44.12
C LEU A 261 -5.85 4.52 -42.93
N GLY A 262 -5.48 5.63 -42.28
CA GLY A 262 -6.17 6.15 -41.09
C GLY A 262 -7.59 6.65 -41.38
N GLU A 263 -7.81 7.37 -42.48
CA GLU A 263 -9.17 7.84 -42.85
C GLU A 263 -10.04 6.70 -43.39
N SER A 264 -9.46 5.65 -43.99
CA SER A 264 -10.23 4.46 -44.41
C SER A 264 -10.59 3.59 -43.20
N LEU A 265 -9.66 3.36 -42.27
CA LEU A 265 -9.92 2.63 -41.04
C LEU A 265 -10.89 3.40 -40.14
N ALA A 266 -10.74 4.73 -40.00
CA ALA A 266 -11.65 5.56 -39.21
C ALA A 266 -13.05 5.63 -39.83
N ARG A 267 -13.18 5.75 -41.17
CA ARG A 267 -14.49 5.63 -41.84
C ARG A 267 -15.12 4.27 -41.62
N LEU A 268 -14.35 3.19 -41.76
CA LEU A 268 -14.79 1.82 -41.53
C LEU A 268 -15.25 1.62 -40.08
N VAL A 269 -14.42 1.98 -39.10
CA VAL A 269 -14.67 1.85 -37.65
C VAL A 269 -15.79 2.77 -37.16
N SER A 270 -16.02 3.93 -37.78
CA SER A 270 -17.06 4.88 -37.33
C SER A 270 -18.48 4.40 -37.58
N THR A 271 -18.68 3.50 -38.54
CA THR A 271 -20.00 2.95 -38.84
C THR A 271 -20.52 2.15 -37.64
N ILE A 272 -21.79 2.34 -37.29
CA ILE A 272 -22.48 1.62 -36.21
C ILE A 272 -22.26 0.09 -36.30
N PRO A 273 -22.37 -0.57 -37.48
CA PRO A 273 -22.07 -1.99 -37.58
C PRO A 273 -20.61 -2.33 -37.27
N ALA A 274 -19.64 -1.50 -37.65
CA ALA A 274 -18.24 -1.75 -37.31
C ALA A 274 -17.96 -1.57 -35.81
N LYS A 275 -18.58 -0.59 -35.15
CA LYS A 275 -18.51 -0.45 -33.69
C LYS A 275 -19.12 -1.65 -32.99
N VAL A 276 -20.30 -2.11 -33.43
CA VAL A 276 -20.95 -3.32 -32.90
C VAL A 276 -20.09 -4.54 -33.16
N VAL A 277 -19.46 -4.68 -34.33
CA VAL A 277 -18.54 -5.78 -34.65
C VAL A 277 -17.26 -5.70 -33.83
N ILE A 278 -16.69 -4.52 -33.61
CA ILE A 278 -15.48 -4.35 -32.78
C ILE A 278 -15.79 -4.61 -31.31
N VAL A 279 -16.93 -4.10 -30.81
CA VAL A 279 -17.41 -4.37 -29.46
C VAL A 279 -17.78 -5.84 -29.32
N ALA A 280 -18.36 -6.48 -30.34
CA ALA A 280 -18.67 -7.91 -30.35
C ALA A 280 -17.41 -8.76 -30.47
N ILE A 281 -16.41 -8.38 -31.25
CA ILE A 281 -15.08 -9.01 -31.30
C ILE A 281 -14.36 -8.80 -29.98
N TYR A 282 -14.48 -7.64 -29.34
CA TYR A 282 -13.94 -7.38 -28.02
C TYR A 282 -14.68 -8.20 -26.97
N PHE A 283 -16.01 -8.28 -27.00
CA PHE A 283 -16.80 -9.11 -26.09
C PHE A 283 -16.64 -10.60 -26.38
N LEU A 284 -16.43 -11.03 -27.62
CA LEU A 284 -16.08 -12.39 -28.01
C LEU A 284 -14.65 -12.71 -27.61
N TYR A 285 -13.71 -11.77 -27.72
CA TYR A 285 -12.35 -11.90 -27.22
C TYR A 285 -12.34 -11.90 -25.70
N LEU A 286 -13.21 -11.13 -25.04
CA LEU A 286 -13.31 -11.03 -23.59
C LEU A 286 -14.08 -12.23 -23.04
N THR A 287 -15.15 -12.71 -23.69
CA THR A 287 -15.81 -13.98 -23.33
C THR A 287 -15.02 -15.19 -23.76
N ALA A 288 -14.24 -15.16 -24.84
CA ALA A 288 -13.29 -16.21 -25.17
C ALA A 288 -12.09 -16.14 -24.24
N SER A 289 -11.60 -14.96 -23.84
CA SER A 289 -10.53 -14.80 -22.86
C SER A 289 -11.00 -15.20 -21.46
N ILE A 290 -12.24 -14.87 -21.09
CA ILE A 290 -12.88 -15.30 -19.84
C ILE A 290 -13.26 -16.77 -19.93
N ASN A 291 -13.73 -17.34 -21.04
CA ASN A 291 -14.03 -18.78 -21.17
C ASN A 291 -12.78 -19.62 -21.40
N TYR A 292 -11.70 -19.05 -21.93
CA TYR A 292 -10.38 -19.65 -22.01
C TYR A 292 -9.69 -19.53 -20.65
N ALA A 293 -9.82 -18.40 -19.96
CA ALA A 293 -9.37 -18.23 -18.58
C ALA A 293 -10.17 -19.10 -17.62
N LEU A 294 -11.50 -19.19 -17.72
CA LEU A 294 -12.43 -20.05 -16.94
C LEU A 294 -12.36 -21.51 -17.38
N GLY A 295 -12.10 -21.80 -18.65
CA GLY A 295 -11.90 -23.14 -19.20
C GLY A 295 -10.53 -23.72 -18.85
N ILE A 296 -9.50 -22.87 -18.80
CA ILE A 296 -8.22 -23.16 -18.14
C ILE A 296 -8.44 -23.19 -16.61
N VAL A 297 -9.19 -22.28 -16.02
CA VAL A 297 -9.58 -22.30 -14.59
C VAL A 297 -10.64 -23.38 -14.28
N ARG A 298 -10.95 -24.29 -15.21
CA ARG A 298 -11.80 -25.47 -14.96
C ARG A 298 -11.16 -26.78 -15.41
N SER A 299 -10.37 -26.80 -16.49
CA SER A 299 -9.56 -27.96 -16.91
C SER A 299 -8.13 -27.95 -16.35
N ARG A 300 -7.53 -26.77 -16.19
CA ARG A 300 -6.22 -26.50 -15.60
C ARG A 300 -6.30 -26.02 -14.14
N PHE A 301 -7.48 -25.76 -13.56
CA PHE A 301 -7.63 -25.51 -12.10
C PHE A 301 -7.18 -26.69 -11.26
N SER A 302 -7.41 -27.93 -11.73
CA SER A 302 -6.93 -29.11 -10.99
C SER A 302 -5.39 -29.22 -10.99
N ALA A 303 -4.70 -28.59 -11.95
CA ALA A 303 -3.24 -28.69 -12.14
C ALA A 303 -2.45 -27.40 -11.84
N HIS A 304 -3.06 -26.22 -11.95
CA HIS A 304 -2.43 -24.91 -11.71
C HIS A 304 -2.95 -24.22 -10.44
N LEU A 305 -4.08 -24.60 -9.85
CA LEU A 305 -4.41 -24.17 -8.48
C LEU A 305 -3.39 -24.69 -7.46
N PRO A 306 -2.84 -25.93 -7.57
CA PRO A 306 -1.70 -26.30 -6.75
C PRO A 306 -0.43 -25.52 -7.15
N PHE A 307 -0.26 -25.03 -8.39
CA PHE A 307 0.89 -24.20 -8.76
C PHE A 307 0.78 -22.74 -8.28
N VAL A 308 -0.39 -22.11 -8.38
CA VAL A 308 -0.66 -20.76 -7.87
C VAL A 308 -0.76 -20.80 -6.36
N GLY A 309 -1.34 -21.85 -5.78
CA GLY A 309 -1.32 -22.14 -4.35
C GLY A 309 0.09 -22.43 -3.85
N TRP A 310 0.90 -23.20 -4.60
CA TRP A 310 2.32 -23.40 -4.32
C TRP A 310 3.11 -22.11 -4.49
N LEU A 311 2.84 -21.28 -5.49
CA LEU A 311 3.51 -19.99 -5.70
C LEU A 311 3.14 -19.00 -4.61
N LEU A 312 1.87 -18.92 -4.21
CA LEU A 312 1.40 -18.12 -3.07
C LEU A 312 1.95 -18.64 -1.75
N ALA A 313 2.10 -19.96 -1.59
CA ALA A 313 2.73 -20.58 -0.43
C ALA A 313 4.27 -20.44 -0.45
N ALA A 314 4.87 -20.36 -1.63
CA ALA A 314 6.30 -20.18 -1.86
C ALA A 314 6.70 -18.71 -1.89
N LEU A 315 5.75 -17.76 -1.84
CA LEU A 315 6.06 -16.38 -1.56
C LEU A 315 6.70 -16.34 -0.16
N PRO A 316 7.94 -15.87 -0.03
CA PRO A 316 8.52 -15.66 1.29
C PRO A 316 7.72 -14.55 1.97
N LEU A 317 6.75 -14.89 2.82
CA LEU A 317 6.02 -13.89 3.58
C LEU A 317 6.91 -13.36 4.72
N GLY A 318 7.61 -12.28 4.46
CA GLY A 318 8.40 -11.54 5.45
C GLY A 318 9.06 -10.34 4.79
N LEU A 319 9.04 -9.19 5.45
CA LEU A 319 9.82 -8.05 5.01
C LEU A 319 11.23 -8.22 5.56
N ASP A 320 12.19 -8.45 4.68
CA ASP A 320 13.59 -8.49 5.07
C ASP A 320 14.08 -7.06 5.29
N LEU A 321 14.51 -6.75 6.52
CA LEU A 321 14.90 -5.39 6.92
C LEU A 321 16.07 -4.86 6.07
N LYS A 322 16.92 -5.74 5.54
CA LYS A 322 18.03 -5.34 4.67
C LYS A 322 17.59 -4.72 3.34
N LEU A 323 16.33 -4.92 2.95
CA LEU A 323 15.73 -4.31 1.75
C LEU A 323 15.18 -2.91 2.00
N LEU A 324 15.00 -2.52 3.26
CA LEU A 324 14.55 -1.16 3.62
C LEU A 324 15.66 -0.12 3.50
N ALA A 325 16.90 -0.55 3.71
CA ALA A 325 18.06 0.30 3.59
C ALA A 325 18.47 0.51 2.11
N PRO A 326 18.99 1.70 1.75
CA PRO A 326 19.45 1.99 0.39
C PRO A 326 20.46 0.97 -0.15
N THR A 327 20.56 0.84 -1.47
CA THR A 327 21.59 0.02 -2.11
C THR A 327 22.99 0.53 -1.73
N GLY A 328 23.85 -0.37 -1.24
CA GLY A 328 25.17 -0.01 -0.71
C GLY A 328 25.17 0.66 0.67
N SER A 329 24.06 0.57 1.41
CA SER A 329 24.02 1.00 2.81
C SER A 329 24.84 0.05 3.70
N TYR A 330 25.62 0.64 4.61
CA TYR A 330 26.45 -0.11 5.57
C TYR A 330 25.62 -0.98 6.51
N VAL A 331 24.39 -0.55 6.85
CA VAL A 331 23.47 -1.32 7.70
C VAL A 331 23.02 -2.59 6.98
N ALA A 332 22.72 -2.49 5.67
CA ALA A 332 22.34 -3.67 4.89
C ALA A 332 23.52 -4.64 4.71
N GLU A 333 24.75 -4.14 4.59
CA GLU A 333 25.96 -4.99 4.52
C GLU A 333 26.26 -5.64 5.86
N GLU A 334 26.09 -4.93 6.97
CA GLU A 334 26.27 -5.45 8.31
C GLU A 334 25.24 -6.53 8.64
N LEU A 335 23.95 -6.29 8.40
CA LEU A 335 22.91 -7.31 8.59
C LEU A 335 23.15 -8.56 7.75
N ARG A 336 23.65 -8.40 6.51
CA ARG A 336 24.05 -9.55 5.67
C ARG A 336 25.27 -10.29 6.22
N ALA A 337 26.23 -9.55 6.79
CA ALA A 337 27.40 -10.15 7.42
C ALA A 337 27.02 -10.88 8.72
N GLU A 338 26.10 -10.31 9.51
CA GLU A 338 25.55 -10.91 10.73
C GLU A 338 24.83 -12.23 10.40
N GLU A 339 23.91 -12.22 9.43
CA GLU A 339 23.19 -13.42 8.98
C GLU A 339 24.17 -14.49 8.45
N ARG A 340 25.25 -14.09 7.79
CA ARG A 340 26.26 -15.02 7.24
C ARG A 340 27.22 -15.59 8.28
N LEU A 341 27.63 -14.79 9.27
CA LEU A 341 28.67 -15.14 10.24
C LEU A 341 28.11 -15.69 11.55
N PHE A 342 26.92 -15.26 11.95
CA PHE A 342 26.29 -15.53 13.25
C PHE A 342 24.94 -16.24 13.13
N ASP A 343 24.73 -17.04 12.08
CA ASP A 343 23.47 -17.79 11.86
C ASP A 343 23.05 -18.66 13.07
N ASP A 344 24.03 -19.29 13.73
CA ASP A 344 23.77 -20.18 14.88
C ASP A 344 23.42 -19.45 16.19
N TYR A 345 23.70 -18.14 16.29
CA TYR A 345 23.69 -17.42 17.56
C TYR A 345 23.15 -15.99 17.42
N GLY A 346 21.83 -15.87 17.27
CA GLY A 346 21.14 -14.60 17.14
C GLY A 346 20.91 -13.86 18.44
N THR A 347 20.03 -12.87 18.35
CA THR A 347 19.57 -12.01 19.44
C THR A 347 18.83 -12.81 20.53
N PHE A 348 18.50 -12.14 21.63
CA PHE A 348 17.84 -12.79 22.78
C PHE A 348 16.33 -12.81 22.61
N CYS A 349 15.71 -13.93 22.93
CA CYS A 349 14.28 -14.04 23.09
C CYS A 349 13.95 -14.02 24.59
N PHE A 350 12.91 -13.28 24.98
CA PHE A 350 12.49 -13.18 26.37
C PHE A 350 11.12 -13.81 26.55
N ALA A 351 11.00 -14.79 27.45
CA ALA A 351 9.70 -15.28 27.90
C ALA A 351 9.38 -14.65 29.26
N VAL A 352 8.30 -13.86 29.30
CA VAL A 352 7.81 -13.25 30.55
C VAL A 352 6.68 -14.10 31.06
N VAL A 353 6.86 -14.62 32.27
CA VAL A 353 5.91 -15.49 32.95
C VAL A 353 5.33 -14.75 34.15
N HIS A 354 4.02 -14.56 34.14
CA HIS A 354 3.27 -14.04 35.28
C HIS A 354 2.95 -15.17 36.25
N LEU A 355 3.49 -15.02 37.44
CA LEU A 355 3.26 -15.90 38.57
C LEU A 355 2.09 -15.26 39.32
N GLN A 356 0.90 -15.84 39.17
CA GLN A 356 -0.31 -15.37 39.87
C GLN A 356 -0.19 -15.64 41.39
N ASN A 357 -1.26 -15.99 42.10
CA ASN A 357 -1.23 -16.41 43.52
C ASN A 357 -0.45 -17.73 43.79
N ARG A 358 0.54 -18.09 42.95
CA ARG A 358 1.39 -19.28 43.08
C ARG A 358 2.70 -18.92 43.80
N SER A 359 2.95 -19.53 44.94
CA SER A 359 4.17 -19.30 45.72
C SER A 359 5.37 -20.07 45.15
N LEU A 360 6.41 -19.38 44.67
CA LEU A 360 7.70 -20.00 44.29
C LEU A 360 8.50 -20.56 45.48
N ALA A 361 8.04 -20.34 46.72
CA ALA A 361 8.61 -20.94 47.91
C ALA A 361 8.52 -22.48 47.89
N GLN A 362 7.50 -23.03 47.22
CA GLN A 362 7.30 -24.47 47.03
C GLN A 362 8.20 -25.03 45.93
N SER A 363 8.85 -26.16 46.21
CA SER A 363 9.77 -26.82 45.24
C SER A 363 9.06 -27.46 44.04
N THR A 364 7.76 -27.70 44.13
CA THR A 364 6.92 -28.22 43.03
C THR A 364 6.74 -27.18 41.93
N GLU A 365 6.34 -25.96 42.29
CA GLU A 365 6.13 -24.87 41.34
C GLU A 365 7.45 -24.41 40.70
N ARG A 366 8.56 -24.38 41.44
CA ARG A 366 9.90 -24.14 40.85
C ARG A 366 10.30 -25.19 39.83
N ARG A 367 10.04 -26.48 40.11
CA ARG A 367 10.30 -27.56 39.15
C ARG A 367 9.45 -27.44 37.89
N LYS A 368 8.17 -27.07 38.01
CA LYS A 368 7.30 -26.79 36.86
C LYS A 368 7.82 -25.62 36.01
N LEU A 369 8.23 -24.53 36.66
CA LEU A 369 8.77 -23.36 35.98
C LEU A 369 10.11 -23.68 35.27
N LEU A 370 10.98 -24.47 35.90
CA LEU A 370 12.21 -24.96 35.30
C LEU A 370 11.95 -25.92 34.13
N ALA A 371 10.91 -26.76 34.23
CA ALA A 371 10.49 -27.63 33.14
C ALA A 371 10.00 -26.82 31.93
N LEU A 372 9.24 -25.75 32.15
CA LEU A 372 8.84 -24.82 31.09
C LEU A 372 10.05 -24.17 30.43
N TYR A 373 11.01 -23.68 31.21
CA TYR A 373 12.25 -23.11 30.66
C TYR A 373 13.00 -24.11 29.78
N LYS A 374 13.14 -25.36 30.24
CA LYS A 374 13.77 -26.45 29.48
C LYS A 374 12.96 -26.88 28.25
N GLN A 375 11.63 -26.76 28.28
CA GLN A 375 10.78 -26.98 27.11
C GLN A 375 11.02 -25.91 26.05
N LEU A 376 11.10 -24.65 26.45
CA LEU A 376 11.38 -23.53 25.56
C LEU A 376 12.79 -23.59 24.95
N SER A 377 13.79 -24.09 25.69
CA SER A 377 15.19 -24.10 25.26
C SER A 377 15.66 -25.39 24.58
N ARG A 378 15.13 -26.57 24.98
CA ARG A 378 15.60 -27.89 24.52
C ARG A 378 14.50 -28.77 23.93
N GLY A 379 13.23 -28.35 23.97
CA GLY A 379 12.11 -29.13 23.43
C GLY A 379 11.83 -30.44 24.17
N VAL A 380 12.17 -30.55 25.47
CA VAL A 380 11.95 -31.77 26.25
C VAL A 380 10.50 -31.83 26.74
N LEU A 381 9.68 -32.66 26.07
CA LEU A 381 8.30 -32.90 26.47
C LEU A 381 8.19 -33.51 27.88
N SER A 382 7.19 -33.02 28.60
CA SER A 382 6.58 -33.68 29.76
C SER A 382 6.18 -35.12 29.40
N PRO A 383 6.32 -36.12 30.31
CA PRO A 383 6.14 -37.54 30.00
C PRO A 383 4.72 -37.98 29.58
N SER A 384 3.76 -37.07 29.40
CA SER A 384 2.34 -37.42 29.21
C SER A 384 1.73 -37.19 27.82
N ASN A 385 2.48 -36.82 26.77
CA ASN A 385 1.87 -36.73 25.43
C ASN A 385 2.80 -37.14 24.27
N THR A 386 2.32 -38.07 23.45
CA THR A 386 2.94 -38.59 22.23
C THR A 386 2.92 -37.52 21.13
N ARG A 387 4.07 -36.91 20.79
CA ARG A 387 4.33 -36.32 19.45
C ARG A 387 5.82 -36.02 19.25
N LEU A 388 6.48 -36.89 18.49
CA LEU A 388 7.92 -36.89 18.18
C LEU A 388 8.43 -35.67 17.38
N SER A 389 7.53 -34.85 16.83
CA SER A 389 7.87 -33.79 15.87
C SER A 389 8.41 -32.50 16.50
N CYS A 390 8.08 -32.20 17.77
CA CYS A 390 8.44 -30.92 18.39
C CYS A 390 9.90 -30.85 18.90
N LYS A 391 10.50 -32.01 19.21
CA LYS A 391 11.80 -32.12 19.89
C LYS A 391 12.98 -31.62 19.03
N THR A 392 12.94 -31.87 17.72
CA THR A 392 13.97 -31.39 16.77
C THR A 392 13.75 -29.93 16.38
N PHE A 393 12.51 -29.46 16.41
CA PHE A 393 12.13 -28.11 15.95
C PHE A 393 12.46 -27.02 16.99
N CYS A 394 12.31 -27.28 18.29
CA CYS A 394 12.59 -26.28 19.32
C CYS A 394 14.09 -26.02 19.51
N SER A 395 14.91 -27.09 19.54
CA SER A 395 16.36 -26.99 19.69
C SER A 395 17.06 -26.36 18.49
N ALA A 396 16.38 -26.34 17.33
CA ALA A 396 16.81 -25.64 16.13
C ALA A 396 16.61 -24.11 16.23
N PHE A 397 15.66 -23.63 17.03
CA PHE A 397 15.30 -22.20 17.05
C PHE A 397 15.68 -21.44 18.32
N ALA A 398 15.86 -22.14 19.44
CA ALA A 398 16.25 -21.52 20.70
C ALA A 398 17.28 -22.39 21.43
N SER A 399 18.17 -21.73 22.19
CA SER A 399 19.06 -22.37 23.15
C SER A 399 18.93 -21.74 24.52
N GLU A 400 19.47 -22.43 25.52
CA GLU A 400 19.51 -21.95 26.90
C GLU A 400 20.27 -20.62 26.99
N GLY A 401 19.64 -19.66 27.67
CA GLY A 401 20.29 -18.44 28.15
C GLY A 401 20.64 -18.55 29.63
N GLU A 402 20.84 -17.40 30.27
CA GLU A 402 20.98 -17.33 31.73
C GLU A 402 19.59 -17.30 32.38
N PHE A 403 19.33 -18.22 33.32
CA PHE A 403 18.10 -18.23 34.11
C PHE A 403 18.42 -18.34 35.60
N TRP A 404 17.90 -17.41 36.40
CA TRP A 404 18.19 -17.31 37.83
C TRP A 404 17.80 -18.56 38.62
N LEU A 405 16.72 -19.25 38.20
CA LEU A 405 16.21 -20.41 38.91
C LEU A 405 17.13 -21.64 38.79
N ASP A 406 17.86 -21.78 37.68
CA ASP A 406 18.86 -22.84 37.53
C ASP A 406 20.00 -22.67 38.53
N GLU A 407 20.45 -21.43 38.75
CA GLU A 407 21.47 -21.13 39.76
C GLU A 407 20.92 -21.27 41.18
N PHE A 408 19.67 -20.85 41.40
CA PHE A 408 19.01 -21.02 42.69
C PHE A 408 18.88 -22.50 43.07
N GLU A 409 18.44 -23.35 42.15
CA GLU A 409 18.30 -24.79 42.41
C GLU A 409 19.63 -25.51 42.59
N LYS A 410 20.73 -25.06 41.95
CA LYS A 410 22.08 -25.58 42.24
C LYS A 410 22.52 -25.30 43.68
N LEU A 411 22.18 -24.13 44.22
CA LEU A 411 22.55 -23.73 45.58
C LEU A 411 21.69 -24.39 46.66
N TYR A 412 20.38 -24.55 46.40
CA TYR A 412 19.41 -24.95 47.43
C TYR A 412 18.77 -26.33 47.22
N GLN A 413 19.11 -27.06 46.14
CA GLN A 413 18.79 -28.47 45.89
C GLN A 413 17.33 -28.87 46.22
N GLY A 414 16.34 -28.12 45.71
CA GLY A 414 14.94 -28.48 45.84
C GLY A 414 14.33 -28.34 47.24
N LYS A 415 15.02 -27.69 48.20
CA LYS A 415 14.46 -27.42 49.54
C LYS A 415 13.19 -26.58 49.47
N SER A 416 12.15 -26.98 50.19
CA SER A 416 10.96 -26.14 50.35
C SER A 416 11.24 -25.07 51.40
N PHE A 417 10.84 -23.83 51.13
CA PHE A 417 11.07 -22.69 52.02
C PHE A 417 9.75 -22.13 52.52
N LYS A 418 9.77 -21.42 53.67
CA LYS A 418 8.72 -20.46 54.01
C LYS A 418 8.91 -19.19 53.17
N GLU A 419 7.84 -18.44 52.93
CA GLU A 419 7.84 -17.24 52.07
C GLU A 419 8.96 -16.23 52.40
N ARG A 420 9.17 -15.98 53.70
CA ARG A 420 10.21 -15.04 54.19
C ARG A 420 11.62 -15.57 53.96
N ASP A 421 11.83 -16.86 54.21
CA ASP A 421 13.13 -17.51 54.03
C ASP A 421 13.48 -17.58 52.53
N PHE A 422 12.49 -17.86 51.69
CA PHE A 422 12.64 -17.81 50.23
C PHE A 422 13.03 -16.41 49.74
N SER A 423 12.35 -15.37 50.23
CA SER A 423 12.61 -13.99 49.83
C SER A 423 14.02 -13.55 50.23
N SER A 424 14.48 -13.93 51.44
CA SER A 424 15.86 -13.63 51.89
C SER A 424 16.93 -14.39 51.09
N ALA A 425 16.70 -15.66 50.76
CA ALA A 425 17.58 -16.45 49.90
C ALA A 425 17.66 -15.85 48.48
N LEU A 426 16.52 -15.42 47.92
CA LEU A 426 16.45 -14.80 46.61
C LEU A 426 17.17 -13.45 46.57
N MET A 427 17.04 -12.64 47.62
CA MET A 427 17.76 -11.37 47.75
C MET A 427 19.28 -11.59 47.91
N THR A 428 19.69 -12.67 48.58
CA THR A 428 21.10 -13.06 48.68
C THR A 428 21.66 -13.46 47.30
N LEU A 429 20.89 -14.21 46.50
CA LEU A 429 21.25 -14.53 45.12
C LEU A 429 21.33 -13.27 44.24
N ALA A 430 20.35 -12.36 44.37
CA ALA A 430 20.31 -11.11 43.63
C ALA A 430 21.45 -10.15 44.02
N ALA A 431 21.91 -10.18 45.28
CA ALA A 431 23.08 -9.45 45.74
C ALA A 431 24.38 -10.03 45.16
N SER A 432 24.48 -11.36 45.06
CA SER A 432 25.62 -12.05 44.45
C SER A 432 25.69 -11.83 42.93
N LYS A 433 24.54 -11.89 42.24
CA LYS A 433 24.43 -11.66 40.79
C LYS A 433 23.38 -10.59 40.49
N PRO A 434 23.79 -9.31 40.34
CA PRO A 434 22.84 -8.20 40.16
C PRO A 434 22.04 -8.28 38.86
N LYS A 435 22.51 -9.03 37.85
CA LYS A 435 21.78 -9.28 36.60
C LYS A 435 20.39 -9.88 36.84
N PHE A 436 20.26 -10.82 37.79
CA PHE A 436 18.98 -11.49 38.06
C PHE A 436 17.95 -10.59 38.73
N LYS A 437 18.38 -9.44 39.28
CA LYS A 437 17.47 -8.46 39.87
C LYS A 437 16.52 -7.87 38.83
N SER A 438 16.96 -7.69 37.57
CA SER A 438 16.09 -7.19 36.49
C SER A 438 15.13 -8.25 35.94
N ASP A 439 15.37 -9.53 36.22
CA ASP A 439 14.55 -10.63 35.72
C ASP A 439 13.37 -10.95 36.65
N LEU A 440 13.36 -10.39 37.86
CA LEU A 440 12.38 -10.65 38.90
C LEU A 440 11.58 -9.38 39.21
N ARG A 441 10.25 -9.48 39.13
CA ARG A 441 9.34 -8.44 39.58
C ARG A 441 8.68 -8.86 40.88
N PHE A 442 8.76 -8.01 41.89
CA PHE A 442 8.16 -8.25 43.20
C PHE A 442 6.87 -7.43 43.36
N ASN A 443 5.87 -8.03 44.01
CA ASN A 443 4.66 -7.35 44.46
C ASN A 443 4.96 -6.53 45.74
N THR A 444 4.05 -5.65 46.13
CA THR A 444 4.09 -4.86 47.38
C THR A 444 4.20 -5.73 48.64
N GLN A 445 3.76 -6.98 48.57
CA GLN A 445 3.85 -7.98 49.65
C GLN A 445 5.20 -8.73 49.69
N GLY A 446 6.12 -8.45 48.77
CA GLY A 446 7.45 -9.09 48.70
C GLY A 446 7.48 -10.45 47.97
N GLN A 447 6.36 -10.88 47.39
CA GLN A 447 6.27 -12.09 46.56
C GLN A 447 6.67 -11.80 45.11
N VAL A 448 7.17 -12.80 44.39
CA VAL A 448 7.53 -12.68 42.97
C VAL A 448 6.26 -12.72 42.11
N GLU A 449 5.93 -11.60 41.46
CA GLU A 449 4.74 -11.44 40.60
C GLU A 449 5.02 -11.86 39.15
N ALA A 450 6.22 -11.60 38.65
CA ALA A 450 6.60 -12.00 37.31
C ALA A 450 8.08 -12.34 37.26
N THR A 451 8.41 -13.27 36.38
CA THR A 451 9.79 -13.65 36.08
C THR A 451 10.02 -13.59 34.57
N LYS A 452 11.20 -13.11 34.21
CA LYS A 452 11.72 -13.12 32.85
C LYS A 452 12.66 -14.31 32.68
N MET A 453 12.52 -15.03 31.57
CA MET A 453 13.41 -16.10 31.14
C MET A 453 14.15 -15.63 29.89
N LEU A 454 15.47 -15.79 29.88
CA LEU A 454 16.30 -15.47 28.73
C LEU A 454 16.55 -16.73 27.89
N LEU A 455 16.25 -16.63 26.60
CA LEU A 455 16.55 -17.66 25.60
C LEU A 455 17.42 -17.02 24.54
N ARG A 456 18.34 -17.77 23.95
CA ARG A 456 19.13 -17.29 22.81
C ARG A 456 18.57 -17.87 21.52
N ILE A 457 18.37 -17.02 20.52
CA ILE A 457 17.81 -17.45 19.24
C ILE A 457 18.87 -18.19 18.43
N ARG A 458 18.43 -19.21 17.70
CA ARG A 458 19.22 -19.96 16.72
C ARG A 458 18.59 -19.86 15.34
N SER A 459 19.42 -20.03 14.31
CA SER A 459 19.04 -20.02 12.90
C SER A 459 18.30 -18.73 12.53
N LEU A 460 19.05 -17.64 12.40
CA LEU A 460 18.50 -16.36 11.96
C LEU A 460 17.96 -16.46 10.52
N GLY A 461 17.04 -15.56 10.18
CA GLY A 461 16.53 -15.42 8.82
C GLY A 461 15.02 -15.30 8.77
N ALA A 462 14.55 -14.51 7.79
CA ALA A 462 13.13 -14.17 7.63
C ALA A 462 12.21 -15.41 7.46
N ALA A 463 12.74 -16.52 6.94
CA ALA A 463 12.02 -17.77 6.79
C ALA A 463 11.75 -18.49 8.14
N ASN A 464 12.64 -18.32 9.12
CA ASN A 464 12.60 -19.01 10.41
C ASN A 464 11.87 -18.21 11.50
N ASP A 465 11.75 -16.89 11.35
CA ASP A 465 11.16 -16.00 12.37
C ASP A 465 9.70 -16.34 12.70
N LYS A 466 8.87 -16.59 11.68
CA LYS A 466 7.46 -16.97 11.85
C LYS A 466 7.29 -18.31 12.54
N PRO A 467 7.84 -19.43 12.03
CA PRO A 467 7.68 -20.73 12.68
C PRO A 467 8.27 -20.74 14.09
N ARG A 468 9.39 -20.03 14.34
CA ARG A 468 9.96 -19.87 15.69
C ARG A 468 8.99 -19.18 16.64
N THR A 469 8.46 -18.03 16.26
CA THR A 469 7.52 -17.27 17.11
C THR A 469 6.27 -18.09 17.42
N GLU A 470 5.72 -18.79 16.42
CA GLU A 470 4.52 -19.60 16.58
C GLU A 470 4.76 -20.78 17.53
N LEU A 471 5.89 -21.46 17.39
CA LEU A 471 6.30 -22.57 18.26
C LEU A 471 6.47 -22.13 19.71
N LEU A 472 7.22 -21.05 19.96
CA LEU A 472 7.46 -20.54 21.30
C LEU A 472 6.16 -20.07 21.97
N ARG A 473 5.27 -19.40 21.21
CA ARG A 473 3.95 -19.00 21.71
C ARG A 473 3.03 -20.20 21.96
N LYS A 474 3.17 -21.28 21.20
CA LYS A 474 2.41 -22.52 21.41
C LYS A 474 2.84 -23.21 22.70
N ILE A 475 4.14 -23.37 22.94
CA ILE A 475 4.68 -23.94 24.19
C ILE A 475 4.22 -23.12 25.39
N MET A 476 4.26 -21.78 25.30
CA MET A 476 3.78 -20.92 26.38
C MET A 476 2.28 -21.08 26.65
N ARG A 477 1.46 -21.23 25.60
CA ARG A 477 0.00 -21.49 25.72
C ARG A 477 -0.35 -22.86 26.27
N GLU A 478 0.47 -23.88 25.99
CA GLU A 478 0.29 -25.24 26.52
C GLU A 478 0.77 -25.36 27.98
N SER A 479 1.52 -24.38 28.48
CA SER A 479 1.98 -24.35 29.85
C SER A 479 0.87 -23.95 30.84
N GLU A 480 1.00 -24.37 32.11
CA GLU A 480 0.10 -23.95 33.20
C GLU A 480 0.26 -22.46 33.59
N PHE A 481 1.21 -21.75 32.98
CA PHE A 481 1.58 -20.40 33.36
C PHE A 481 1.03 -19.37 32.38
N SER A 482 0.51 -18.26 32.92
CA SER A 482 0.11 -17.11 32.11
C SER A 482 1.33 -16.27 31.74
N GLY A 483 1.48 -15.89 30.47
CA GLY A 483 2.54 -14.98 30.05
C GLY A 483 2.69 -14.92 28.53
N PHE A 484 3.77 -14.30 28.06
CA PHE A 484 4.04 -14.13 26.64
C PHE A 484 5.52 -14.32 26.33
N VAL A 485 5.78 -14.73 25.10
CA VAL A 485 7.14 -14.84 24.56
C VAL A 485 7.36 -13.71 23.56
N TYR A 486 8.47 -13.01 23.76
CA TYR A 486 8.87 -11.84 23.01
C TYR A 486 10.17 -12.13 22.25
N ASP A 487 10.07 -12.18 20.93
CA ASP A 487 11.20 -12.36 20.04
C ASP A 487 11.77 -10.99 19.64
N THR A 488 12.99 -10.67 20.07
CA THR A 488 13.63 -9.39 19.77
C THR A 488 14.21 -9.31 18.36
N SER A 489 14.24 -10.41 17.60
CA SER A 489 14.62 -10.36 16.19
C SER A 489 13.68 -9.47 15.36
N ARG A 490 12.47 -9.20 15.86
CA ARG A 490 11.51 -8.28 15.25
C ARG A 490 11.68 -6.81 15.61
N GLU A 491 12.40 -6.51 16.69
CA GLU A 491 12.54 -5.14 17.22
C GLU A 491 13.99 -4.63 17.21
N SER A 492 14.94 -5.46 16.78
CA SER A 492 16.34 -5.04 16.54
C SER A 492 16.51 -4.30 15.21
N GLY A 493 15.48 -3.55 14.79
CA GLY A 493 15.45 -2.71 13.61
C GLY A 493 14.63 -1.44 13.81
#